data_AF-A0A9E1TNE9-F1
#
_entry.id   AF-A0A9E1TNE9-F1
#
_cell.length_a   1.000
_cell.length_b   1.000
_cell.length_c   1.000
_cell.angle_alpha   90.00
_cell.angle_beta   90.00
_cell.angle_gamma   90.00
#
_symmetry.space_group_name_H-M   'P 1'
#
loop_
_entity.id
_entity.type
_entity.pdbx_description
1 polymer ?
#
loop_
_entity_poly.entity_id
_entity_poly.type
_entity_poly.pdbx_seq_one_letter_code
_entity_poly.pdbx_strand_id
1 'polypeptide(L)' 'NRVMAALDRVAQRASGGAVLVVAHGGVVYSLEDACGEPWRRIPNLGARWFEITNGRLSVGPRVELIPDGTMPDVL' A
#
# COMPACT_ATOMS: atom_id res chain seq x y z
N ASN A 1 -7.63 -14.19 2.99
CA ASN A 1 -7.47 -12.97 2.16
C ASN A 1 -6.30 -13.18 1.18
N ARG A 2 -6.53 -13.16 -0.15
CA ARG A 2 -5.50 -13.45 -1.18
C ARG A 2 -4.34 -12.45 -1.19
N VAL A 3 -4.60 -11.20 -0.79
CA VAL A 3 -3.61 -10.13 -0.77
C VAL A 3 -2.56 -10.41 0.30
N MET A 4 -3.00 -10.76 1.52
CA MET A 4 -2.10 -11.10 2.62
C MET A 4 -1.17 -12.27 2.27
N ALA A 5 -1.70 -13.35 1.68
CA ALA A 5 -0.87 -14.48 1.25
C ALA A 5 0.17 -14.11 0.16
N ALA A 6 -0.08 -13.08 -0.65
CA ALA A 6 0.91 -12.55 -1.57
C ALA A 6 1.97 -11.71 -0.85
N LEU A 7 1.56 -10.85 0.09
CA LEU A 7 2.46 -10.02 0.89
C LEU A 7 3.37 -10.86 1.79
N ASP A 8 2.87 -11.95 2.39
CA ASP A 8 3.69 -12.87 3.19
C ASP A 8 4.82 -13.48 2.36
N ARG A 9 4.54 -13.89 1.12
CA ARG A 9 5.56 -14.40 0.20
C ARG A 9 6.58 -13.33 -0.21
N VAL A 10 6.15 -12.07 -0.32
CA VAL A 10 7.05 -10.94 -0.59
C VAL A 10 7.94 -10.67 0.63
N ALA A 11 7.36 -10.63 1.84
CA ALA A 11 8.08 -10.41 3.09
C ALA A 11 9.13 -11.51 3.33
N GLN A 12 8.80 -12.78 3.06
CA GLN A 12 9.74 -13.91 3.13
C GLN A 12 10.94 -13.76 2.18
N ARG A 13 10.76 -13.11 1.03
CA ARG A 13 11.84 -12.88 0.04
C ARG A 13 12.68 -11.64 0.33
N ALA A 14 12.12 -10.65 1.02
CA ALA A 14 12.80 -9.39 1.30
C ALA A 14 13.90 -9.49 2.36
N SER A 15 13.98 -10.62 3.09
CA SER A 15 14.94 -10.84 4.18
C SER A 15 14.91 -9.73 5.26
N GLY A 16 13.77 -9.05 5.41
CA GLY A 16 13.56 -7.90 6.29
C GLY A 16 13.71 -6.54 5.59
N GLY A 17 13.32 -5.46 6.29
CA GLY A 17 13.39 -4.10 5.76
C GLY A 17 12.14 -3.65 5.00
N ALA A 18 12.30 -2.61 4.18
CA ALA A 18 11.19 -1.97 3.46
C ALA A 18 11.05 -2.52 2.03
N VAL A 19 9.81 -2.82 1.63
CA VAL A 19 9.49 -3.25 0.26
C VAL A 19 8.48 -2.28 -0.35
N LEU A 20 8.79 -1.80 -1.56
CA LEU A 20 7.82 -1.07 -2.36
C LEU A 20 6.99 -2.06 -3.19
N VAL A 21 5.68 -2.09 -2.93
CA VAL A 21 4.72 -2.87 -3.71
C VAL A 21 3.92 -1.93 -4.59
N VAL A 22 4.09 -2.06 -5.92
CA VAL A 22 3.28 -1.31 -6.89
C VAL A 22 2.03 -2.13 -7.21
N ALA A 23 0.87 -1.58 -6.89
CA ALA A 23 -0.41 -2.24 -7.08
C ALA A 23 -1.51 -1.23 -7.42
N HIS A 24 -2.66 -1.74 -7.84
CA HIS A 24 -3.85 -0.92 -8.02
C HIS A 24 -4.41 -0.48 -6.68
N GLY A 25 -5.10 0.67 -6.66
CA GLY A 25 -5.73 1.21 -5.43
C GLY A 25 -6.65 0.20 -4.72
N GLY A 26 -7.30 -0.70 -5.46
CA GLY A 26 -8.13 -1.76 -4.88
C GLY A 26 -7.38 -2.69 -3.91
N VAL A 27 -6.08 -2.92 -4.10
CA VAL A 27 -5.24 -3.69 -3.17
C VAL A 27 -5.01 -2.89 -1.89
N VAL A 28 -4.69 -1.60 -2.02
CA VAL A 28 -4.50 -0.69 -0.87
C VAL A 28 -5.79 -0.59 -0.05
N TYR A 29 -6.93 -0.39 -0.70
CA TYR A 29 -8.23 -0.33 -0.03
C TYR A 29 -8.58 -1.62 0.71
N SER A 30 -8.25 -2.77 0.11
CA SER A 30 -8.49 -4.08 0.75
C SER A 30 -7.64 -4.29 2.00
N LEU A 31 -6.45 -3.67 2.07
CA LEU A 31 -5.55 -3.73 3.22
C LEU A 31 -5.96 -2.74 4.31
N GLU A 32 -6.37 -1.54 3.92
CA GLU A 32 -6.95 -0.54 4.82
C GLU A 32 -8.23 -1.05 5.49
N ASP A 33 -9.13 -1.65 4.73
CA ASP A 33 -10.35 -2.28 5.24
C ASP A 33 -10.04 -3.42 6.22
N ALA A 34 -9.02 -4.25 5.93
CA ALA A 34 -8.55 -5.29 6.85
C ALA A 34 -8.00 -4.72 8.18
N CYS A 35 -7.56 -3.45 8.19
CA CYS A 35 -7.13 -2.74 9.38
C CYS A 35 -8.25 -1.89 10.03
N GLY A 36 -9.46 -1.91 9.49
CA GLY A 36 -10.60 -1.11 9.97
C GLY A 36 -10.52 0.37 9.62
N GLU A 37 -9.69 0.76 8.65
CA GLU A 37 -9.59 2.14 8.21
C GLU A 37 -10.80 2.55 7.36
N PRO A 38 -11.28 3.80 7.48
CA PRO A 38 -12.38 4.27 6.64
C PRO A 38 -11.95 4.38 5.18
N TRP A 39 -12.85 4.00 4.27
CA TRP A 39 -12.61 4.13 2.84
C TRP A 39 -12.38 5.59 2.44
N ARG A 40 -11.26 5.84 1.76
CA ARG A 40 -10.94 7.13 1.13
C ARG A 40 -10.19 6.88 -0.16
N ARG A 41 -10.57 7.57 -1.24
CA ARG A 41 -9.87 7.49 -2.53
C ARG A 41 -8.38 7.82 -2.34
N ILE A 42 -7.50 7.00 -2.92
CA ILE A 42 -6.07 7.31 -3.02
C ILE A 42 -5.81 7.94 -4.40
N PRO A 43 -5.10 9.08 -4.49
CA PRO A 43 -4.74 9.64 -5.79
C PRO A 43 -3.72 8.74 -6.50
N ASN A 44 -3.55 8.96 -7.81
CA ASN A 44 -2.41 8.37 -8.53
C ASN A 44 -1.11 8.79 -7.83
N LEU A 45 -0.14 7.87 -7.78
CA LEU A 45 1.14 8.06 -7.07
C LEU A 45 1.01 8.30 -5.55
N GLY A 46 -0.20 8.22 -4.99
CA GLY A 46 -0.39 8.07 -3.56
C GLY A 46 -0.03 6.65 -3.10
N ALA A 47 0.53 6.54 -1.90
CA ALA A 47 0.89 5.29 -1.26
C ALA A 47 0.39 5.24 0.19
N ARG A 48 0.43 4.03 0.76
CA ARG A 48 0.08 3.75 2.15
C ARG A 48 1.17 2.88 2.75
N TRP A 49 1.70 3.28 3.90
CA TRP A 49 2.59 2.44 4.68
C TRP A 49 1.79 1.35 5.38
N PHE A 50 2.36 0.15 5.36
CA PHE A 50 1.91 -0.98 6.15
C PHE A 50 3.14 -1.63 6.77
N GLU A 51 2.97 -2.13 7.99
CA GLU A 51 3.97 -2.95 8.65
C GLU A 51 3.39 -4.35 8.85
N ILE A 52 4.23 -5.36 8.58
CA ILE A 52 3.88 -6.77 8.74
C ILE A 52 4.82 -7.36 9.78
N THR A 53 4.27 -7.63 10.97
CA THR A 53 5.03 -8.21 12.08
C THR A 53 4.31 -9.47 12.55
N ASN A 54 4.99 -10.61 12.50
CA ASN A 54 4.44 -11.92 12.87
C ASN A 54 3.10 -12.23 12.18
N GLY A 55 2.99 -11.90 10.89
CA GLY A 55 1.77 -12.11 10.09
C GLY A 55 0.60 -11.17 10.41
N ARG A 56 0.81 -10.18 11.29
CA ARG A 56 -0.17 -9.14 11.59
C ARG A 56 0.16 -7.88 10.82
N LEU A 57 -0.88 -7.30 10.22
CA LEU A 57 -0.80 -6.05 9.48
C LEU A 57 -1.15 -4.88 10.40
N SER A 58 -0.25 -3.91 10.53
CA SER A 58 -0.52 -2.61 11.12
C SER A 58 -0.45 -1.53 10.04
N VAL A 59 -1.22 -0.47 10.24
CA VAL A 59 -1.37 0.59 9.26
C VAL A 59 -0.54 1.81 9.64
N GLY A 60 0.27 2.29 8.69
CA GLY A 60 1.09 3.50 8.80
C GLY A 60 0.49 4.67 8.02
N PRO A 61 1.21 5.78 7.81
CA PRO A 61 0.68 6.96 7.14
C PRO A 61 0.38 6.74 5.65
N ARG A 62 -0.57 7.53 5.11
CA ARG A 62 -0.67 7.76 3.66
C ARG A 62 0.40 8.77 3.27
N VAL A 63 1.03 8.56 2.12
CA VAL A 63 2.10 9.42 1.60
C VAL A 63 1.89 9.67 0.11
N GLU A 64 2.44 10.76 -0.38
CA GLU A 64 2.59 11.01 -1.81
C GLU A 64 4.01 10.62 -2.21
N LEU A 65 4.17 9.80 -3.25
CA LEU A 65 5.49 9.30 -3.65
C LEU A 65 6.30 10.32 -4.45
N ILE A 66 5.62 11.24 -5.14
CA ILE A 66 6.23 12.27 -5.97
C ILE A 66 5.54 13.59 -5.61
N PRO A 67 6.25 14.58 -5.05
CA PRO A 67 5.72 15.92 -4.89
C PRO A 67 5.39 16.51 -6.28
N ASP A 68 4.31 17.27 -6.40
CA ASP A 68 3.84 17.93 -7.62
C ASP A 68 3.29 16.96 -8.68
N GLY A 69 2.23 16.23 -8.31
CA GLY A 69 1.55 15.27 -9.16
C GLY A 69 1.21 15.79 -10.57
N THR A 70 1.51 14.95 -11.57
CA THR A 70 0.99 14.95 -12.95
C THR A 70 0.66 16.33 -13.53
N MET A 71 1.56 16.87 -14.36
CA MET A 71 1.14 17.82 -15.40
C MET A 71 -0.06 17.21 -16.13
N PRO A 72 -1.23 17.87 -16.18
CA PRO A 72 -2.32 17.39 -17.02
C PRO A 72 -1.79 17.29 -18.45
N ASP A 73 -2.09 16.18 -19.14
CA ASP A 73 -1.92 16.13 -20.59
C ASP A 73 -2.75 17.29 -21.16
N VAL A 74 -2.06 18.33 -21.63
CA VAL A 74 -2.65 19.40 -22.43
C VAL A 74 -3.03 18.76 -23.76
N LEU A 75 -4.29 18.32 -23.85
CA LEU A 75 -4.97 18.02 -25.10
C LEU A 75 -5.37 19.31 -25.81
#